data_AF-A0A7Z9K8N1-F1
#
_entry.id   AF-A0A7Z9K8N1-F1
#
_cell.length_a   1.000
_cell.length_b   1.000
_cell.length_c   1.000
_cell.angle_alpha   90.00
_cell.angle_beta   90.00
_cell.angle_gamma   90.00
#
_symmetry.space_group_name_H-M   'P 1'
#
loop_
_entity.id
_entity.type
_entity.pdbx_description
1 polymer ?
#
loop_
_entity_poly.entity_id
_entity_poly.type
_entity_poly.pdbx_seq_one_letter_code
_entity_poly.pdbx_strand_id
1 'polypeptide(L)'
;MGFSISGVQRKGFIGKPRGIELTPKMDVDEKSQYILKPLLSKFNLPDQSPANEHLTMQIAKQLFGIKIAECAFMNFANGTPAYITKRFDYNDNG
;
A
#
# COMPACT_ATOMS: atom_id res chain seq x y z
N MET A 1 -15.61 9.49 -11.17
CA MET A 1 -14.75 10.35 -10.31
C MET A 1 -13.35 9.77 -10.36
N GLY A 2 -12.41 10.47 -10.99
CA GLY A 2 -11.10 9.93 -11.37
C GLY A 2 -10.11 9.89 -10.21
N PHE A 3 -9.44 8.76 -10.04
CA PHE A 3 -8.31 8.62 -9.11
C PHE A 3 -7.03 9.06 -9.83
N SER A 4 -6.33 10.08 -9.34
CA SER A 4 -5.03 10.50 -9.88
C SER A 4 -3.91 10.12 -8.91
N ILE A 5 -3.20 9.03 -9.22
CA ILE A 5 -1.91 8.70 -8.63
C ILE A 5 -0.99 8.34 -9.79
N SER A 6 0.16 9.01 -9.86
CA SER A 6 1.17 8.74 -10.90
C SER A 6 1.81 7.35 -10.71
N GLY A 7 2.12 6.65 -11.81
CA GLY A 7 2.82 5.36 -11.79
C GLY A 7 2.17 4.30 -12.69
N VAL A 8 2.99 3.39 -13.23
CA VAL A 8 2.56 2.35 -14.20
C VAL A 8 1.76 1.22 -13.52
N GLN A 9 1.97 1.00 -12.22
CA GLN A 9 1.27 0.01 -11.41
C GLN A 9 -0.12 0.50 -11.00
N ARG A 10 -1.12 -0.40 -11.04
CA ARG A 10 -2.45 -0.14 -10.47
C ARG A 10 -2.33 0.15 -8.98
N LYS A 11 -3.00 1.20 -8.50
CA LYS A 11 -2.99 1.61 -7.09
C LYS A 11 -4.41 1.77 -6.61
N GLY A 12 -4.67 1.31 -5.40
CA GLY A 12 -5.93 1.50 -4.68
C GLY A 12 -5.71 2.34 -3.42
N PHE A 13 -6.79 2.94 -2.94
CA PHE A 13 -6.82 3.68 -1.68
C PHE A 13 -7.57 2.84 -0.63
N ILE A 14 -7.04 2.79 0.60
CA ILE A 14 -7.66 2.12 1.74
C ILE A 14 -7.93 3.16 2.83
N GLY A 15 -9.17 3.20 3.28
CA GLY A 15 -9.76 4.30 4.07
C GLY A 15 -9.13 4.41 5.45
N LYS A 16 -9.16 3.35 6.26
CA LYS A 16 -8.75 3.43 7.66
C LYS A 16 -8.46 2.07 8.31
N PRO A 17 -7.67 2.06 9.40
CA PRO A 17 -7.54 0.88 10.24
C PRO A 17 -8.78 0.64 11.09
N ARG A 18 -9.13 -0.62 11.26
CA ARG A 18 -10.16 -1.14 12.17
C ARG A 18 -9.53 -2.25 13.02
N GLY A 19 -8.94 -1.88 14.15
CA GLY A 19 -8.12 -2.80 14.93
C GLY A 19 -6.88 -3.23 14.13
N ILE A 20 -6.75 -4.52 13.86
CA ILE A 20 -5.65 -5.09 13.05
C ILE A 20 -5.96 -5.17 11.55
N GLU A 21 -7.19 -4.84 11.15
CA GLU A 21 -7.63 -4.88 9.76
C GLU A 21 -7.60 -3.50 9.12
N LEU A 22 -7.60 -3.44 7.79
CA LEU A 22 -7.87 -2.21 7.07
C LEU A 22 -9.10 -2.34 6.19
N THR A 23 -9.97 -1.34 6.27
CA THR A 23 -11.21 -1.33 5.50
C THR A 23 -11.10 -0.42 4.28
N PRO A 24 -11.69 -0.80 3.13
CA PRO A 24 -11.79 0.08 1.97
C PRO A 24 -12.42 1.43 2.34
N LYS A 25 -12.10 2.44 1.55
CA LYS A 25 -12.79 3.73 1.59
C LYS A 25 -14.27 3.51 1.24
N MET A 26 -15.18 4.00 2.08
CA MET A 26 -16.63 3.82 1.90
C MET A 26 -17.34 5.10 1.43
N ASP A 27 -16.85 6.28 1.83
CA ASP A 27 -17.47 7.58 1.51
C ASP A 27 -16.61 8.41 0.55
N VAL A 28 -17.22 9.24 -0.30
CA VAL A 28 -16.48 10.07 -1.29
C VAL A 28 -15.51 11.06 -0.61
N ASP A 29 -15.88 11.59 0.55
CA ASP A 29 -15.09 12.58 1.30
C ASP A 29 -14.05 11.94 2.23
N GLU A 30 -14.08 10.62 2.41
CA GLU A 30 -13.13 9.92 3.26
C GLU A 30 -11.72 10.00 2.65
N LYS A 31 -10.77 10.57 3.41
CA LYS A 31 -9.37 10.67 2.97
C LYS A 31 -8.66 9.34 3.26
N SER A 32 -8.12 8.73 2.21
CA SER A 32 -7.36 7.49 2.33
C SER A 32 -6.02 7.75 3.03
N GLN A 33 -5.76 7.03 4.12
CA GLN A 33 -4.50 7.11 4.88
C GLN A 33 -3.39 6.22 4.31
N TYR A 34 -3.77 5.21 3.51
CA TYR A 34 -2.86 4.23 2.95
C TYR A 34 -3.01 4.09 1.44
N ILE A 35 -1.93 3.67 0.79
CA ILE A 35 -1.91 3.26 -0.61
C ILE A 35 -1.73 1.74 -0.65
N LEU A 36 -2.69 1.07 -1.28
CA LEU A 36 -2.67 -0.35 -1.57
C LEU A 36 -2.07 -0.59 -2.95
N LYS A 37 -1.09 -1.48 -3.01
CA LYS A 37 -0.49 -1.99 -4.25
C LYS A 37 -0.85 -3.47 -4.40
N PRO A 38 -1.80 -3.82 -5.28
CA PRO A 38 -2.16 -5.20 -5.56
C PRO A 38 -1.11 -5.87 -6.45
N LEU A 39 -1.33 -7.16 -6.74
CA LEU A 39 -0.49 -7.99 -7.59
C LEU A 39 -0.15 -7.31 -8.93
N LEU A 40 1.11 -7.37 -9.30
CA LEU A 40 1.61 -6.89 -10.57
C LEU A 40 1.43 -7.96 -11.66
N SER A 41 0.32 -7.87 -12.40
CA SER A 41 -0.04 -8.85 -13.43
C SER A 41 0.89 -8.92 -14.66
N LYS A 42 1.87 -8.02 -14.79
CA LYS A 42 2.80 -7.95 -15.93
C LYS A 42 4.17 -8.59 -15.68
N PHE A 43 4.37 -9.25 -14.55
CA PHE A 43 5.64 -9.87 -14.17
C PHE A 43 5.53 -11.40 -14.21
N ASN A 44 6.67 -12.09 -14.31
CA ASN A 44 6.71 -13.55 -14.33
C ASN A 44 6.15 -14.20 -13.05
N LEU A 45 6.23 -13.50 -11.91
CA LEU A 45 5.76 -13.97 -10.60
C LEU A 45 4.89 -12.89 -9.92
N PRO A 46 3.64 -12.68 -10.39
CA PRO A 46 2.76 -11.61 -9.92
C PRO A 46 2.45 -11.67 -8.42
N ASP A 47 2.28 -12.89 -7.89
CA ASP A 47 2.00 -13.22 -6.49
C ASP A 47 3.15 -12.83 -5.55
N GLN A 48 4.39 -12.82 -6.05
CA GLN A 48 5.57 -12.44 -5.27
C GLN A 48 5.83 -10.93 -5.27
N SER A 49 5.18 -10.17 -6.16
CA SER A 49 5.41 -8.73 -6.27
C SER A 49 5.21 -7.95 -4.97
N PRO A 50 4.20 -8.23 -4.12
CA PRO A 50 4.03 -7.49 -2.87
C PRO A 50 5.14 -7.80 -1.85
N ALA A 51 5.58 -9.06 -1.79
CA ALA A 51 6.66 -9.48 -0.92
C ALA A 51 8.00 -8.87 -1.35
N ASN A 52 8.27 -8.85 -2.65
CA ASN A 52 9.47 -8.23 -3.23
C ASN A 52 9.54 -6.73 -2.88
N GLU A 53 8.42 -6.02 -3.07
CA GLU A 53 8.37 -4.60 -2.74
C GLU A 53 8.58 -4.37 -1.23
N HIS A 54 7.92 -5.16 -0.38
CA HIS A 54 8.12 -5.06 1.07
C HIS A 54 9.58 -5.34 1.48
N LEU A 55 10.17 -6.42 0.96
CA LEU A 55 11.57 -6.79 1.23
C LEU A 55 12.52 -5.65 0.85
N THR A 56 12.33 -5.06 -0.32
CA THR A 56 13.14 -3.94 -0.81
C THR A 56 13.08 -2.75 0.14
N MET A 57 11.88 -2.42 0.64
CA MET A 57 11.70 -1.34 1.60
C MET A 57 12.37 -1.64 2.95
N GLN A 58 12.26 -2.88 3.45
CA GLN A 58 12.93 -3.28 4.69
C GLN A 58 14.45 -3.25 4.55
N ILE A 59 15.01 -3.69 3.42
CA ILE A 59 16.45 -3.58 3.13
C ILE A 59 16.88 -2.11 3.18
N ALA A 60 16.16 -1.22 2.49
CA ALA A 60 16.45 0.21 2.47
C ALA A 60 16.44 0.82 3.89
N LYS A 61 15.43 0.48 4.71
CA LYS A 61 15.30 0.99 6.09
C LYS A 61 16.37 0.43 7.03
N GLN A 62 16.54 -0.89 7.04
CA GLN A 62 17.29 -1.59 8.09
C GLN A 62 18.80 -1.67 7.79
N LEU A 63 19.17 -1.94 6.54
CA LEU A 63 20.58 -2.10 6.18
C LEU A 63 21.24 -0.80 5.76
N PHE A 64 20.48 0.08 5.11
CA PHE A 64 21.00 1.33 4.54
C PHE A 64 20.56 2.60 5.29
N GLY A 65 19.70 2.48 6.31
CA GLY A 65 19.22 3.63 7.08
C GLY A 65 18.41 4.63 6.26
N ILE A 66 17.91 4.24 5.09
CA ILE A 66 17.15 5.12 4.21
C ILE A 66 15.78 5.38 4.83
N LYS A 67 15.42 6.65 4.93
CA LYS A 67 14.08 7.04 5.37
C LYS A 67 13.06 6.60 4.32
N ILE A 68 12.21 5.66 4.69
CA ILE A 68 11.11 5.15 3.87
C ILE A 68 9.75 5.59 4.41
N ALA A 69 8.72 5.49 3.57
CA ALA A 69 7.34 5.50 4.06
C ALA A 69 7.09 4.21 4.87
N GLU A 70 6.35 4.33 5.98
CA GLU A 70 5.93 3.15 6.74
C GLU A 70 5.10 2.23 5.83
N CYS A 71 5.40 0.93 5.85
CA CYS A 71 4.84 -0.04 4.94
C CYS A 71 4.65 -1.40 5.61
N ALA A 72 3.77 -2.22 5.04
CA ALA A 72 3.53 -3.58 5.50
C ALA A 72 3.24 -4.51 4.32
N PHE A 73 3.51 -5.79 4.54
CA PHE A 73 3.02 -6.90 3.73
C PHE A 73 1.83 -7.52 4.45
N MET A 74 0.69 -7.66 3.76
CA MET A 74 -0.54 -8.20 4.34
C MET A 74 -1.29 -9.07 3.34
N ASN A 75 -2.22 -9.87 3.83
CA ASN A 75 -3.11 -10.65 2.99
C ASN A 75 -4.53 -10.06 3.04
N PHE A 76 -5.23 -10.07 1.91
CA PHE A 76 -6.68 -9.90 1.88
C PHE A 76 -7.37 -11.09 2.56
N ALA A 77 -8.65 -10.93 2.91
CA ALA A 77 -9.46 -12.01 3.50
C ALA A 77 -9.48 -13.31 2.66
N ASN A 78 -9.28 -13.20 1.35
CA ASN A 78 -9.20 -14.35 0.43
C ASN A 78 -7.78 -14.95 0.30
N GLY A 79 -6.82 -14.51 1.12
CA GLY A 79 -5.42 -14.97 1.09
C GLY A 79 -4.54 -14.30 0.02
N THR A 80 -5.08 -13.42 -0.82
CA THR A 80 -4.28 -12.71 -1.84
C THR A 80 -3.30 -11.76 -1.16
N PRO A 81 -1.98 -11.80 -1.48
CA PRO A 81 -1.01 -10.91 -0.85
C PRO A 81 -1.11 -9.49 -1.42
N ALA A 82 -0.77 -8.52 -0.57
CA ALA A 82 -0.82 -7.11 -0.87
C ALA A 82 0.30 -6.35 -0.15
N TYR A 83 0.82 -5.34 -0.84
CA TYR A 83 1.75 -4.38 -0.26
C TYR A 83 0.95 -3.14 0.08
N ILE A 84 1.20 -2.59 1.26
CA ILE A 84 0.60 -1.34 1.68
C ILE A 84 1.66 -0.37 2.16
N THR A 85 1.46 0.90 1.87
CA THR A 85 2.27 1.98 2.42
C THR A 85 1.41 3.10 2.98
N LYS A 86 1.79 3.63 4.13
CA LYS A 86 1.18 4.81 4.73
C LYS A 86 1.55 6.03 3.90
N ARG A 87 0.56 6.85 3.61
CA ARG A 87 0.76 8.12 2.92
C ARG A 87 1.54 9.08 3.82
N PHE A 88 2.59 9.67 3.26
CA PHE A 88 3.36 10.73 3.91
C PHE A 88 2.91 12.13 3.47
N ASP A 89 2.09 12.21 2.43
CA ASP A 89 1.45 13.40 1.90
C ASP A 89 0.07 13.66 2.53
N TYR A 90 -0.21 13.03 3.67
CA TYR A 90 -1.47 13.17 4.39
C TYR A 90 -1.22 13.36 5.88
N ASN A 91 -1.81 14.41 6.44
CA ASN A 91 -1.95 14.62 7.87
C ASN A 91 -3.40 15.06 8.18
N ASP A 92 -3.83 14.95 9.45
CA ASP A 92 -5.20 15.33 9.85
C ASP A 92 -5.53 16.81 9.60
N ASN A 93 -4.50 17.65 9.39
CA ASN A 93 -4.61 19.09 9.13
C ASN A 93 -4.55 19.47 7.63
N GLY A 94 -4.40 18.51 6.72
CA GLY A 94 -4.09 18.77 5.30
C GLY A 94 -2.69 18.33 4.94
#